data_AF-M5C4A5-F1
#
_entry.id   AF-M5C4A5-F1
#
_cell.length_a   1.000
_cell.length_b   1.000
_cell.length_c   1.000
_cell.angle_alpha   90.00
_cell.angle_beta   90.00
_cell.angle_gamma   90.00
#
_symmetry.space_group_name_H-M   'P 1'
#
loop_
_entity.id
_entity.type
_entity.pdbx_description
1 polymer ?
#
loop_
_entity_poly.entity_id
_entity_poly.type
_entity_poly.pdbx_seq_one_letter_code
_entity_poly.pdbx_strand_id
1 'polypeptide(L)'
;MQKVPWQALTDYILAHPEKNYLFRIVSDGITAFTDIAARTAAGKLAKIPQFSGHLDNEGDSLVPFSFDGINQTASDEFSFSLLICPTAREAQLRIDAGLTTFRYRYSGVYPNLSPYPFIRTYHTSDVPMWFGAVNTVQGLKEKTTAEQKKQSEYMQGALAAFTKDPKQGLVKYGWPLYQGNKGKTLVHLDPRNSSKLVVLENPAEFDAPCAST
;
A
#
# COMPACT_ATOMS: atom_id res chain seq x y z
N MET A 1 -19.08 -3.67 29.43
CA MET A 1 -19.24 -4.74 28.42
C MET A 1 -18.51 -6.05 28.78
N GLN A 2 -17.54 -6.08 29.71
CA GLN A 2 -16.69 -7.26 29.97
C GLN A 2 -17.40 -8.57 30.37
N LYS A 3 -18.67 -8.52 30.84
CA LYS A 3 -19.48 -9.69 31.20
C LYS A 3 -20.54 -10.05 30.16
N VAL A 4 -20.60 -9.29 29.05
CA VAL A 4 -21.54 -9.52 27.95
C VAL A 4 -20.89 -10.48 26.97
N PRO A 5 -21.55 -11.59 26.57
CA PRO A 5 -21.04 -12.47 25.53
C PRO A 5 -20.74 -11.68 24.24
N TRP A 6 -19.63 -11.99 23.57
CA TRP A 6 -19.23 -11.25 22.38
C TRP A 6 -20.29 -11.30 21.27
N GLN A 7 -21.04 -12.41 21.16
CA GLN A 7 -22.12 -12.56 20.21
C GLN A 7 -23.20 -11.48 20.41
N ALA A 8 -23.60 -11.24 21.66
CA ALA A 8 -24.60 -10.23 21.96
C ALA A 8 -24.12 -8.81 21.59
N LEU A 9 -22.81 -8.54 21.66
CA LEU A 9 -22.23 -7.28 21.21
C LEU A 9 -22.27 -7.17 19.67
N THR A 10 -21.86 -8.23 18.97
CA THR A 10 -21.87 -8.27 17.50
C THR A 10 -23.29 -8.19 16.94
N ASP A 11 -24.22 -8.97 17.49
CA ASP A 11 -25.63 -8.97 17.07
C ASP A 11 -26.25 -7.58 17.24
N TYR A 12 -25.93 -6.90 18.34
CA TYR A 12 -26.39 -5.53 18.57
C TYR A 12 -25.81 -4.54 17.55
N ILE A 13 -24.52 -4.66 17.21
CA ILE A 13 -23.88 -3.82 16.18
C ILE A 13 -24.55 -4.03 14.82
N LEU A 14 -24.79 -5.29 14.43
CA LEU A 14 -25.41 -5.64 13.15
C LEU A 14 -26.88 -5.23 13.08
N ALA A 15 -27.62 -5.30 14.19
CA ALA A 15 -29.02 -4.90 14.26
C ALA A 15 -29.23 -3.38 14.23
N HIS A 16 -28.17 -2.59 14.44
CA HIS A 16 -28.26 -1.12 14.52
C HIS A 16 -27.25 -0.42 13.58
N PRO A 17 -27.34 -0.64 12.25
CA PRO A 17 -26.42 -0.04 11.28
C PRO A 17 -26.48 1.50 11.28
N GLU A 18 -27.60 2.10 11.70
CA GLU A 18 -27.77 3.55 11.81
C GLU A 18 -26.86 4.21 12.85
N LYS A 19 -26.26 3.42 13.77
CA LYS A 19 -25.39 3.92 14.83
C LYS A 19 -23.95 4.13 14.40
N ASN A 20 -23.54 3.65 13.22
CA ASN A 20 -22.20 3.84 12.65
C ASN A 20 -21.06 3.53 13.64
N TYR A 21 -21.06 2.33 14.22
CA TYR A 21 -20.01 1.90 15.14
C TYR A 21 -18.64 1.88 14.47
N LEU A 22 -17.69 2.66 15.00
CA LEU A 22 -16.32 2.73 14.50
C LEU A 22 -15.32 2.38 15.62
N PHE A 23 -14.72 1.21 15.53
CA PHE A 23 -13.64 0.77 16.42
C PHE A 23 -12.31 0.94 15.69
N ARG A 24 -11.53 1.94 16.08
CA ARG A 24 -10.26 2.30 15.44
C ARG A 24 -9.22 2.69 16.47
N ILE A 25 -7.98 2.88 16.00
CA ILE A 25 -6.91 3.46 16.81
C ILE A 25 -7.33 4.86 17.26
N VAL A 26 -7.28 5.10 18.58
CA VAL A 26 -7.52 6.40 19.21
C VAL A 26 -6.22 6.81 19.89
N SER A 27 -5.81 8.07 19.72
CA SER A 27 -4.62 8.57 20.38
C SER A 27 -4.82 8.55 21.90
N ASP A 28 -3.94 7.81 22.58
CA ASP A 28 -3.91 7.63 24.03
C ASP A 28 -2.67 8.28 24.66
N GLY A 29 -1.73 8.78 23.85
CA GLY A 29 -0.47 9.33 24.33
C GLY A 29 0.50 8.28 24.87
N ILE A 30 0.24 6.99 24.62
CA ILE A 30 1.06 5.86 25.08
C ILE A 30 1.44 4.97 23.88
N THR A 31 0.45 4.52 23.12
CA THR A 31 0.63 3.64 21.95
C THR A 31 0.32 4.36 20.64
N ALA A 32 -0.55 5.37 20.66
CA ALA A 32 -0.90 6.19 19.52
C ALA A 32 -0.82 7.68 19.85
N PHE A 33 -0.19 8.45 18.95
CA PHE A 33 0.22 9.82 19.19
C PHE A 33 -0.27 10.75 18.08
N THR A 34 -0.54 12.01 18.43
CA THR A 34 -0.94 13.06 17.48
C THR A 34 0.26 13.85 16.94
N ASP A 35 1.40 13.83 17.62
CA ASP A 35 2.62 14.60 17.33
C ASP A 35 3.66 13.81 16.51
N ILE A 36 3.21 13.02 15.53
CA ILE A 36 4.06 12.06 14.77
C ILE A 36 5.31 12.73 14.18
N ALA A 37 5.19 13.90 13.54
CA ALA A 37 6.32 14.58 12.93
C ALA A 37 7.38 15.01 13.97
N ALA A 38 6.95 15.61 15.09
CA ALA A 38 7.85 16.05 16.16
C ALA A 38 8.52 14.84 16.85
N ARG A 39 7.79 13.74 17.03
CA ARG A 39 8.33 12.49 17.58
C ARG A 39 9.37 11.86 16.67
N THR A 40 9.09 11.78 15.38
CA THR A 40 10.04 11.26 14.39
C THR A 40 11.32 12.10 14.37
N ALA A 41 11.20 13.44 14.36
CA ALA A 41 12.34 14.35 14.44
C ALA A 41 13.15 14.19 15.75
N ALA A 42 12.49 13.91 16.87
CA ALA A 42 13.13 13.61 18.14
C ALA A 42 13.69 12.17 18.23
N GLY A 43 13.61 11.38 17.15
CA GLY A 43 14.07 9.99 17.11
C GLY A 43 13.24 9.02 17.95
N LYS A 44 12.01 9.40 18.34
CA LYS A 44 11.06 8.59 19.13
C LYS A 44 10.23 7.66 18.25
N LEU A 45 10.91 6.88 17.41
CA LEU A 45 10.35 5.87 16.52
C LEU A 45 11.30 4.67 16.43
N ALA A 46 10.80 3.56 15.87
CA ALA A 46 11.65 2.42 15.57
C ALA A 46 12.69 2.77 14.49
N LYS A 47 13.98 2.74 14.86
CA LYS A 47 15.12 3.07 13.99
C LYS A 47 15.54 1.86 13.13
N ILE A 48 14.60 1.31 12.40
CA ILE A 48 14.79 0.15 11.52
C ILE A 48 14.59 0.53 10.05
N PRO A 49 15.23 -0.17 9.10
CA PRO A 49 14.90 -0.03 7.69
C PRO A 49 13.44 -0.37 7.42
N GLN A 50 12.84 0.28 6.43
CA GLN A 50 11.46 0.03 6.01
C GLN A 50 11.37 0.15 4.49
N PHE A 51 10.56 -0.71 3.86
CA PHE A 51 9.98 -0.39 2.57
C PHE A 51 8.46 -0.30 2.71
N SER A 52 7.88 0.74 2.13
CA SER A 52 6.43 0.97 2.10
C SER A 52 6.01 1.35 0.68
N GLY A 53 4.73 1.19 0.39
CA GLY A 53 4.19 1.53 -0.91
C GLY A 53 2.68 1.55 -0.91
N HIS A 54 2.14 1.85 -2.08
CA HIS A 54 0.71 1.96 -2.34
C HIS A 54 0.44 1.53 -3.79
N LEU A 55 -0.83 1.34 -4.09
CA LEU A 55 -1.32 1.08 -5.43
C LEU A 55 -1.78 2.39 -6.08
N ASP A 56 -1.99 2.37 -7.39
CA ASP A 56 -2.41 3.58 -8.12
C ASP A 56 -3.84 4.02 -7.83
N ASN A 57 -4.72 3.07 -7.51
CA ASN A 57 -6.17 3.31 -7.42
C ASN A 57 -6.75 2.63 -6.18
N GLU A 58 -6.08 2.82 -5.04
CA GLU A 58 -6.41 2.22 -3.76
C GLU A 58 -7.91 2.28 -3.42
N GLY A 59 -8.54 3.42 -3.66
CA GLY A 59 -9.93 3.68 -3.34
C GLY A 59 -10.95 2.85 -4.12
N ASP A 60 -10.55 2.17 -5.21
CA ASP A 60 -11.50 1.53 -6.13
C ASP A 60 -12.34 0.45 -5.42
N SER A 61 -11.78 -0.22 -4.40
CA SER A 61 -12.49 -1.21 -3.58
C SER A 61 -13.01 -0.67 -2.25
N LEU A 62 -12.81 0.62 -1.96
CA LEU A 62 -13.08 1.24 -0.66
C LEU A 62 -14.14 2.36 -0.72
N VAL A 63 -14.55 2.78 -1.92
CA VAL A 63 -15.68 3.70 -2.13
C VAL A 63 -17.00 2.94 -2.37
N PRO A 64 -18.17 3.61 -2.23
CA PRO A 64 -19.45 2.99 -2.56
C PRO A 64 -19.47 2.40 -3.98
N PHE A 65 -20.00 1.20 -4.08
CA PHE A 65 -19.99 0.38 -5.29
C PHE A 65 -21.41 -0.02 -5.72
N SER A 66 -21.61 -0.16 -7.02
CA SER A 66 -22.76 -0.80 -7.66
C SER A 66 -22.27 -1.70 -8.80
N PHE A 67 -23.04 -2.71 -9.22
CA PHE A 67 -22.62 -3.58 -10.33
C PHE A 67 -22.34 -2.84 -11.65
N ASP A 68 -22.84 -1.62 -11.81
CA ASP A 68 -22.59 -0.74 -12.95
C ASP A 68 -21.28 0.06 -12.83
N GLY A 69 -20.69 0.13 -11.63
CA GLY A 69 -19.38 0.74 -11.38
C GLY A 69 -19.25 1.48 -10.05
N ILE A 70 -18.17 2.26 -9.99
CA ILE A 70 -17.80 3.15 -8.89
C ILE A 70 -17.65 4.58 -9.39
N ASN A 71 -17.72 5.55 -8.47
CA ASN A 71 -17.28 6.92 -8.77
C ASN A 71 -15.74 6.99 -8.71
N GLN A 72 -15.08 7.00 -9.87
CA GLN A 72 -13.62 7.04 -9.95
C GLN A 72 -13.01 8.33 -9.38
N THR A 73 -13.70 9.47 -9.47
CA THR A 73 -13.23 10.71 -8.84
C THR A 73 -13.19 10.58 -7.32
N ALA A 74 -14.27 10.05 -6.72
CA ALA A 74 -14.30 9.78 -5.29
C ALA A 74 -13.24 8.74 -4.88
N SER A 75 -12.99 7.74 -5.73
CA SER A 75 -11.91 6.75 -5.51
C SER A 75 -10.52 7.39 -5.53
N ASP A 76 -10.24 8.26 -6.49
CA ASP A 76 -8.95 8.94 -6.59
C ASP A 76 -8.75 9.87 -5.38
N GLU A 77 -9.78 10.64 -4.98
CA GLU A 77 -9.77 11.45 -3.76
C GLU A 77 -9.51 10.60 -2.50
N PHE A 78 -10.19 9.45 -2.37
CA PHE A 78 -9.95 8.51 -1.26
C PHE A 78 -8.52 7.99 -1.28
N SER A 79 -8.01 7.61 -2.46
CA SER A 79 -6.66 7.07 -2.64
C SER A 79 -5.61 8.05 -2.14
N PHE A 80 -5.69 9.32 -2.57
CA PHE A 80 -4.75 10.34 -2.16
C PHE A 80 -4.88 10.69 -0.68
N SER A 81 -6.10 10.93 -0.19
CA SER A 81 -6.33 11.41 1.17
C SER A 81 -5.97 10.39 2.26
N LEU A 82 -6.25 9.10 2.04
CA LEU A 82 -6.12 8.09 3.10
C LEU A 82 -4.93 7.15 2.94
N LEU A 83 -4.35 7.01 1.75
CA LEU A 83 -3.35 5.97 1.49
C LEU A 83 -2.07 6.52 0.84
N ILE A 84 -2.17 7.15 -0.33
CA ILE A 84 -1.00 7.61 -1.10
C ILE A 84 -0.27 8.74 -0.37
N CYS A 85 -0.95 9.84 -0.02
CA CYS A 85 -0.29 10.99 0.62
C CYS A 85 0.21 10.69 2.03
N PRO A 86 -0.54 9.97 2.90
CA PRO A 86 -0.01 9.52 4.18
C PRO A 86 1.24 8.65 4.04
N THR A 87 1.29 7.73 3.06
CA THR A 87 2.47 6.89 2.80
C THR A 87 3.66 7.72 2.33
N ALA A 88 3.44 8.68 1.41
CA ALA A 88 4.48 9.61 0.98
C ALA A 88 5.03 10.44 2.14
N ARG A 89 4.14 10.96 3.00
CA ARG A 89 4.50 11.75 4.17
C ARG A 89 5.28 10.94 5.20
N GLU A 90 4.88 9.70 5.48
CA GLU A 90 5.61 8.82 6.40
C GLU A 90 7.02 8.54 5.89
N ALA A 91 7.15 8.17 4.60
CA ALA A 91 8.46 7.92 3.98
C ALA A 91 9.36 9.16 4.05
N GLN A 92 8.81 10.36 3.82
CA GLN A 92 9.55 11.62 3.96
C GLN A 92 10.03 11.85 5.40
N LEU A 93 9.16 11.64 6.40
CA LEU A 93 9.54 11.77 7.81
C LEU A 93 10.67 10.79 8.20
N ARG A 94 10.66 9.56 7.68
CA ARG A 94 11.73 8.59 7.94
C ARG A 94 13.08 9.03 7.37
N ILE A 95 13.12 9.52 6.13
CA ILE A 95 14.38 9.96 5.52
C ILE A 95 14.90 11.24 6.17
N ASP A 96 14.02 12.14 6.61
CA ASP A 96 14.40 13.33 7.37
C ASP A 96 15.02 12.97 8.72
N ALA A 97 14.59 11.84 9.32
CA ALA A 97 15.19 11.25 10.51
C ALA A 97 16.43 10.39 10.23
N GLY A 98 16.93 10.36 8.99
CA GLY A 98 18.12 9.61 8.59
C GLY A 98 17.94 8.09 8.55
N LEU A 99 16.71 7.60 8.44
CA LEU A 99 16.42 6.16 8.40
C LEU A 99 16.43 5.60 6.98
N THR A 100 17.00 4.40 6.83
CA THR A 100 16.95 3.63 5.57
C THR A 100 15.50 3.39 5.17
N THR A 101 15.11 3.96 4.04
CA THR A 101 13.74 3.90 3.55
C THR A 101 13.77 3.55 2.07
N PHE A 102 12.90 2.63 1.67
CA PHE A 102 12.61 2.34 0.28
C PHE A 102 11.13 2.63 0.06
N ARG A 103 10.77 3.11 -1.13
CA ARG A 103 9.37 3.37 -1.47
C ARG A 103 9.03 2.77 -2.81
N TYR A 104 7.90 2.08 -2.87
CA TYR A 104 7.37 1.55 -4.11
C TYR A 104 5.96 2.08 -4.40
N ARG A 105 5.55 1.93 -5.64
CA ARG A 105 4.15 1.98 -6.07
C ARG A 105 3.86 0.82 -7.02
N TYR A 106 2.62 0.40 -7.11
CA TYR A 106 2.20 -0.71 -7.97
C TYR A 106 1.04 -0.32 -8.89
N SER A 107 1.13 -0.68 -10.18
CA SER A 107 0.11 -0.36 -11.21
C SER A 107 -0.41 -1.57 -11.98
N GLY A 108 -0.04 -2.79 -11.58
CA GLY A 108 -0.41 -4.00 -12.30
C GLY A 108 -1.90 -4.31 -12.18
N VAL A 109 -2.56 -4.55 -13.31
CA VAL A 109 -3.98 -4.93 -13.36
C VAL A 109 -4.10 -6.23 -14.13
N TYR A 110 -4.58 -7.26 -13.44
CA TYR A 110 -4.75 -8.59 -14.02
C TYR A 110 -6.22 -9.03 -13.97
N PRO A 111 -6.80 -9.52 -15.08
CA PRO A 111 -8.20 -9.95 -15.11
C PRO A 111 -8.54 -11.05 -14.09
N ASN A 112 -7.59 -11.93 -13.76
CA ASN A 112 -7.79 -12.98 -12.76
C ASN A 112 -7.73 -12.47 -11.30
N LEU A 113 -7.29 -11.23 -11.08
CA LEU A 113 -7.27 -10.56 -9.77
C LEU A 113 -8.29 -9.42 -9.67
N SER A 114 -8.93 -9.06 -10.77
CA SER A 114 -9.87 -7.94 -10.86
C SER A 114 -11.31 -8.46 -10.78
N PRO A 115 -12.04 -8.24 -9.69
CA PRO A 115 -13.40 -8.77 -9.53
C PRO A 115 -14.40 -8.18 -10.53
N TYR A 116 -14.13 -6.97 -11.01
CA TYR A 116 -14.95 -6.25 -11.98
C TYR A 116 -14.09 -5.51 -13.00
N PRO A 117 -14.58 -5.28 -14.23
CA PRO A 117 -13.80 -4.65 -15.30
C PRO A 117 -13.52 -3.16 -15.09
N PHE A 118 -14.34 -2.46 -14.29
CA PHE A 118 -14.15 -1.04 -13.99
C PHE A 118 -13.17 -0.78 -12.82
N ILE A 119 -12.78 -1.83 -12.10
CA ILE A 119 -11.81 -1.75 -11.01
C ILE A 119 -10.40 -1.73 -11.60
N ARG A 120 -9.60 -0.74 -11.20
CA ARG A 120 -8.19 -0.59 -11.61
C ARG A 120 -7.30 -1.28 -10.57
N THR A 121 -6.20 -0.64 -10.18
CA THR A 121 -5.24 -1.12 -9.19
C THR A 121 -5.75 -0.88 -7.76
N TYR A 122 -6.79 -1.63 -7.38
CA TYR A 122 -7.50 -1.47 -6.11
C TYR A 122 -6.71 -1.96 -4.90
N HIS A 123 -7.09 -1.45 -3.72
CA HIS A 123 -6.47 -1.82 -2.44
C HIS A 123 -6.32 -3.33 -2.28
N THR A 124 -5.09 -3.79 -1.97
CA THR A 124 -4.68 -5.20 -1.77
C THR A 124 -4.56 -6.07 -3.03
N SER A 125 -4.79 -5.54 -4.22
CA SER A 125 -4.69 -6.33 -5.46
C SER A 125 -3.27 -6.83 -5.78
N ASP A 126 -2.25 -6.27 -5.14
CA ASP A 126 -0.84 -6.66 -5.23
C ASP A 126 -0.45 -7.78 -4.23
N VAL A 127 -1.26 -8.04 -3.20
CA VAL A 127 -0.97 -9.03 -2.14
C VAL A 127 -0.77 -10.43 -2.73
N PRO A 128 -1.62 -10.93 -3.67
CA PRO A 128 -1.38 -12.21 -4.32
C PRO A 128 -0.04 -12.28 -5.06
N MET A 129 0.49 -11.13 -5.52
CA MET A 129 1.76 -11.04 -6.23
C MET A 129 2.94 -11.13 -5.27
N TRP A 130 2.88 -10.41 -4.13
CA TRP A 130 3.92 -10.43 -3.09
C TRP A 130 4.14 -11.81 -2.47
N PHE A 131 3.07 -12.59 -2.32
CA PHE A 131 3.10 -13.90 -1.66
C PHE A 131 3.04 -15.09 -2.63
N GLY A 132 3.08 -14.85 -3.95
CA GLY A 132 3.10 -15.91 -4.95
C GLY A 132 1.80 -16.73 -5.03
N ALA A 133 0.69 -16.22 -4.48
CA ALA A 133 -0.61 -16.88 -4.50
C ALA A 133 -1.12 -17.10 -5.93
N VAL A 134 -0.75 -16.19 -6.85
CA VAL A 134 -1.02 -16.34 -8.29
C VAL A 134 -0.41 -17.60 -8.90
N ASN A 135 0.55 -18.24 -8.24
CA ASN A 135 1.17 -19.48 -8.74
C ASN A 135 0.62 -20.75 -8.07
N THR A 136 -0.04 -20.63 -6.92
CA THR A 136 -0.34 -21.77 -6.05
C THR A 136 -1.84 -21.98 -5.82
N VAL A 137 -2.63 -20.91 -5.77
CA VAL A 137 -4.07 -20.97 -5.47
C VAL A 137 -4.85 -21.48 -6.67
N GLN A 138 -5.65 -22.52 -6.45
CA GLN A 138 -6.56 -23.06 -7.46
C GLN A 138 -7.61 -22.02 -7.86
N GLY A 139 -7.87 -21.89 -9.16
CA GLY A 139 -8.75 -20.87 -9.74
C GLY A 139 -8.01 -19.60 -10.16
N LEU A 140 -6.89 -19.28 -9.48
CA LEU A 140 -6.01 -18.17 -9.86
C LEU A 140 -4.87 -18.64 -10.78
N LYS A 141 -4.18 -19.72 -10.41
CA LYS A 141 -2.96 -20.18 -11.09
C LYS A 141 -3.16 -20.59 -12.55
N GLU A 142 -4.34 -21.14 -12.86
CA GLU A 142 -4.69 -21.60 -14.20
C GLU A 142 -4.92 -20.43 -15.16
N LYS A 143 -5.26 -19.24 -14.63
CA LYS A 143 -5.51 -18.02 -15.39
C LYS A 143 -4.33 -17.04 -15.34
N THR A 144 -3.26 -17.38 -14.63
CA THR A 144 -2.10 -16.50 -14.41
C THR A 144 -1.18 -16.55 -15.63
N THR A 145 -0.94 -15.39 -16.25
CA THR A 145 -0.11 -15.28 -17.46
C THR A 145 1.38 -15.39 -17.13
N ALA A 146 2.23 -15.67 -18.13
CA ALA A 146 3.68 -15.77 -17.93
C ALA A 146 4.28 -14.45 -17.40
N GLU A 147 3.79 -13.31 -17.86
CA GLU A 147 4.19 -11.97 -17.44
C GLU A 147 3.82 -11.74 -15.98
N GLN A 148 2.60 -12.12 -15.59
CA GLN A 148 2.14 -12.06 -14.19
C GLN A 148 3.01 -12.91 -13.27
N LYS A 149 3.39 -14.12 -13.69
CA LYS A 149 4.31 -14.99 -12.92
C LYS A 149 5.66 -14.31 -12.72
N LYS A 150 6.22 -13.78 -13.81
CA LYS A 150 7.52 -13.08 -13.79
C LYS A 150 7.48 -11.85 -12.86
N GLN A 151 6.39 -11.09 -12.87
CA GLN A 151 6.20 -9.96 -11.97
C GLN A 151 6.09 -10.42 -10.50
N SER A 152 5.29 -11.46 -10.23
CA SER A 152 5.16 -12.02 -8.88
C SER A 152 6.48 -12.58 -8.35
N GLU A 153 7.27 -13.24 -9.20
CA GLU A 153 8.62 -13.71 -8.85
C GLU A 153 9.56 -12.55 -8.50
N TYR A 154 9.51 -11.45 -9.25
CA TYR A 154 10.28 -10.26 -8.95
C TYR A 154 9.90 -9.64 -7.59
N MET A 155 8.60 -9.50 -7.32
CA MET A 155 8.10 -8.96 -6.05
C MET A 155 8.48 -9.87 -4.86
N GLN A 156 8.31 -11.19 -4.99
CA GLN A 156 8.77 -12.15 -3.98
C GLN A 156 10.28 -12.07 -3.75
N GLY A 157 11.06 -11.89 -4.82
CA GLY A 157 12.51 -11.71 -4.75
C GLY A 157 12.90 -10.45 -3.96
N ALA A 158 12.23 -9.32 -4.21
CA ALA A 158 12.44 -8.09 -3.46
C ALA A 158 12.10 -8.25 -1.97
N LEU A 159 10.93 -8.85 -1.66
CA LEU A 159 10.51 -9.13 -0.29
C LEU A 159 11.51 -10.04 0.44
N ALA A 160 11.98 -11.10 -0.22
CA ALA A 160 12.99 -12.00 0.33
C ALA A 160 14.35 -11.30 0.52
N ALA A 161 14.76 -10.45 -0.42
CA ALA A 161 16.00 -9.68 -0.32
C ALA A 161 15.96 -8.73 0.89
N PHE A 162 14.86 -7.99 1.08
CA PHE A 162 14.67 -7.15 2.25
C PHE A 162 14.66 -7.96 3.55
N THR A 163 13.93 -9.06 3.58
CA THR A 163 13.78 -9.88 4.80
C THR A 163 15.13 -10.47 5.24
N LYS A 164 15.98 -10.88 4.30
CA LYS A 164 17.33 -11.42 4.57
C LYS A 164 18.31 -10.34 5.04
N ASP A 165 18.23 -9.16 4.45
CA ASP A 165 19.14 -8.04 4.75
C ASP A 165 18.37 -6.72 4.60
N PRO A 166 17.70 -6.22 5.66
CA PRO A 166 16.85 -5.03 5.57
C PRO A 166 17.60 -3.75 5.20
N LYS A 167 18.93 -3.71 5.39
CA LYS A 167 19.77 -2.53 5.12
C LYS A 167 20.27 -2.50 3.68
N GLN A 168 20.72 -3.64 3.15
CA GLN A 168 21.42 -3.70 1.87
C GLN A 168 20.76 -4.66 0.87
N GLY A 169 19.84 -5.52 1.29
CA GLY A 169 19.21 -6.53 0.45
C GLY A 169 18.52 -5.93 -0.76
N LEU A 170 17.68 -4.91 -0.55
CA LEU A 170 17.00 -4.22 -1.65
C LEU A 170 17.97 -3.40 -2.53
N VAL A 171 19.01 -2.80 -1.95
CA VAL A 171 20.07 -2.12 -2.74
C VAL A 171 20.77 -3.10 -3.67
N LYS A 172 21.15 -4.27 -3.16
CA LYS A 172 21.74 -5.37 -3.95
C LYS A 172 20.73 -5.93 -4.98
N TYR A 173 19.44 -5.88 -4.67
CA TYR A 173 18.35 -6.25 -5.56
C TYR A 173 18.09 -5.21 -6.67
N GLY A 174 18.73 -4.03 -6.59
CA GLY A 174 18.64 -2.95 -7.58
C GLY A 174 17.64 -1.84 -7.23
N TRP A 175 17.06 -1.85 -6.02
CA TRP A 175 16.21 -0.76 -5.55
C TRP A 175 17.06 0.38 -4.97
N PRO A 176 16.77 1.65 -5.35
CA PRO A 176 17.43 2.80 -4.75
C PRO A 176 16.92 3.04 -3.33
N LEU A 177 17.76 3.67 -2.51
CA LEU A 177 17.27 4.33 -1.29
C LEU A 177 16.33 5.47 -1.70
N TYR A 178 15.20 5.58 -1.02
CA TYR A 178 14.27 6.69 -1.21
C TYR A 178 14.94 8.00 -0.76
N GLN A 179 14.84 9.04 -1.60
CA GLN A 179 15.44 10.35 -1.33
C GLN A 179 14.43 11.50 -1.45
N GLY A 180 13.15 11.21 -1.21
CA GLY A 180 12.07 12.17 -1.44
C GLY A 180 12.00 12.54 -2.93
N ASN A 181 11.60 13.77 -3.23
CA ASN A 181 11.48 14.29 -4.61
C ASN A 181 12.82 14.50 -5.34
N LYS A 182 13.93 13.99 -4.79
CA LYS A 182 15.28 14.10 -5.36
C LYS A 182 15.61 12.84 -6.16
N GLY A 183 15.58 12.96 -7.48
CA GLY A 183 15.98 11.89 -8.39
C GLY A 183 14.96 10.76 -8.52
N LYS A 184 15.33 9.73 -9.30
CA LYS A 184 14.47 8.60 -9.62
C LYS A 184 14.59 7.51 -8.55
N THR A 185 13.94 7.74 -7.41
CA THR A 185 14.04 6.85 -6.23
C THR A 185 12.73 6.16 -5.84
N LEU A 186 11.63 6.39 -6.58
CA LEU A 186 10.40 5.61 -6.45
C LEU A 186 10.52 4.33 -7.28
N VAL A 187 10.31 3.18 -6.65
CA VAL A 187 10.25 1.90 -7.35
C VAL A 187 8.84 1.70 -7.89
N HIS A 188 8.66 1.89 -9.19
CA HIS A 188 7.39 1.64 -9.87
C HIS A 188 7.33 0.18 -10.33
N LEU A 189 6.58 -0.63 -9.59
CA LEU A 189 6.32 -2.03 -9.88
C LEU A 189 5.17 -2.18 -10.88
N ASP A 190 5.37 -3.05 -11.86
CA ASP A 190 4.39 -3.36 -12.90
C ASP A 190 3.78 -2.11 -13.58
N PRO A 191 4.62 -1.20 -14.11
CA PRO A 191 4.13 0.01 -14.76
C PRO A 191 3.32 -0.34 -16.01
N ARG A 192 2.07 0.14 -16.06
CA ARG A 192 1.18 -0.05 -17.21
C ARG A 192 1.85 0.45 -18.50
N ASN A 193 1.61 -0.27 -19.59
CA ASN A 193 2.18 0.01 -20.91
C ASN A 193 3.72 -0.06 -20.98
N SER A 194 4.36 -0.72 -20.01
CA SER A 194 5.78 -1.03 -20.01
C SER A 194 5.99 -2.52 -20.25
N SER A 195 7.05 -2.88 -20.97
CA SER A 195 7.55 -4.26 -21.02
C SER A 195 8.46 -4.62 -19.84
N LYS A 196 8.67 -3.68 -18.90
CA LYS A 196 9.55 -3.82 -17.75
C LYS A 196 8.74 -4.16 -16.49
N LEU A 197 9.31 -5.04 -15.66
CA LEU A 197 8.76 -5.39 -14.33
C LEU A 197 8.84 -4.24 -13.33
N VAL A 198 9.83 -3.37 -13.52
CA VAL A 198 10.15 -2.26 -12.64
C VAL A 198 10.70 -1.10 -13.44
N VAL A 199 10.31 0.11 -13.05
CA VAL A 199 10.92 1.36 -13.51
C VAL A 199 11.23 2.21 -12.28
N LEU A 200 12.36 2.92 -12.30
CA LEU A 200 12.69 3.89 -11.26
C LEU A 200 12.22 5.26 -11.72
N GLU A 201 11.36 5.90 -10.93
CA GLU A 201 10.75 7.18 -11.27
C GLU A 201 10.97 8.24 -10.20
N ASN A 202 10.77 9.51 -10.58
CA ASN A 202 10.81 10.61 -9.64
C ASN A 202 9.49 10.65 -8.85
N PRO A 203 9.52 10.58 -7.51
CA PRO A 203 8.29 10.66 -6.70
C PRO A 203 7.48 11.93 -6.94
N ALA A 204 8.12 13.04 -7.31
CA ALA A 204 7.47 14.33 -7.53
C ALA A 204 6.34 14.27 -8.59
N GLU A 205 6.47 13.37 -9.58
CA GLU A 205 5.48 13.22 -10.65
C GLU A 205 4.17 12.60 -10.14
N PHE A 206 4.23 11.79 -9.09
CA PHE A 206 3.09 11.04 -8.56
C PHE A 206 2.57 11.60 -7.23
N ASP A 207 3.43 12.28 -6.48
CA ASP A 207 3.07 12.93 -5.22
C ASP A 207 2.58 14.36 -5.41
N ALA A 208 2.53 14.88 -6.64
CA ALA A 208 2.05 16.24 -6.91
C ALA A 208 0.68 16.56 -6.27
N PRO A 209 -0.31 15.65 -6.26
CA PRO A 209 -1.59 15.89 -5.57
C PRO A 209 -1.46 16.04 -4.04
N CYS A 210 -0.41 15.50 -3.44
CA CYS A 210 -0.15 15.54 -2.00
C CYS A 210 0.41 16.89 -1.51
N ALA A 211 0.73 17.83 -2.40
CA ALA A 211 1.20 19.16 -2.01
C ALA A 211 0.10 20.04 -1.38
N SER A 212 -1.17 19.61 -1.44
CA SER A 212 -2.34 20.33 -0.95
C SER A 212 -2.91 19.82 0.38
N THR A 213 -2.29 18.79 0.95
CA THR A 213 -2.69 18.11 2.21
C THR A 213 -1.64 18.27 3.28
#